data_AF-A0A940AKI6-F1
#
_entry.id   AF-A0A940AKI6-F1
#
_cell.length_a   1.000
_cell.length_b   1.000
_cell.length_c   1.000
_cell.angle_alpha   90.00
_cell.angle_beta   90.00
_cell.angle_gamma   90.00
#
_symmetry.space_group_name_H-M   'P 1'
#
loop_
_entity.id
_entity.type
_entity.pdbx_description
1 polymer ?
#
loop_
_entity_poly.entity_id
_entity_poly.type
_entity_poly.pdbx_seq_one_letter_code
_entity_poly.pdbx_strand_id
1 'polypeptide(L)'
;TTPFVSPAFQATPQDGAIVNGKFVNANDIMLTPIWNLLNRYPVVDMPVMLSSKRVPIGVQIVGNTFDDLAAFRVAAGLSKVIPQMFTGDRFPDFREQK
;
A
#
# COMPACT_ATOMS: atom_id res chain seq x y z
N THR A 1 2.43 15.29 -7.56
CA THR A 1 1.27 14.72 -8.30
C THR A 1 1.35 13.22 -8.22
N THR A 2 0.24 12.54 -7.88
CA THR A 2 0.19 11.08 -7.89
C THR A 2 0.43 10.58 -9.32
N PRO A 3 1.39 9.66 -9.56
CA PRO A 3 1.62 9.13 -10.88
C PRO A 3 0.39 8.38 -11.39
N PHE A 4 -0.01 8.61 -12.64
CA PHE A 4 -1.02 7.79 -13.27
C PHE A 4 -0.37 6.44 -13.63
N VAL A 5 -0.81 5.39 -12.96
CA VAL A 5 -0.40 4.01 -13.25
C VAL A 5 -1.61 3.33 -13.88
N SER A 6 -1.43 2.72 -15.05
CA SER A 6 -2.49 2.02 -15.75
C SER A 6 -3.07 0.91 -14.84
N PRO A 7 -4.39 0.65 -14.85
CA PRO A 7 -4.97 -0.51 -14.16
C PRO A 7 -4.37 -1.85 -14.63
N ALA A 8 -3.82 -1.88 -15.85
CA ALA A 8 -3.13 -3.04 -16.43
C ALA A 8 -1.64 -3.11 -16.10
N PHE A 9 -1.11 -2.17 -15.30
CA PHE A 9 0.27 -2.19 -14.87
C PHE A 9 0.51 -3.42 -13.99
N GLN A 10 1.20 -4.40 -14.56
CA GLN A 10 1.75 -5.48 -13.78
C GLN A 10 3.09 -5.01 -13.24
N ALA A 11 3.23 -5.17 -11.94
CA ALA A 11 4.32 -4.55 -11.22
C ALA A 11 5.51 -5.53 -11.22
N THR A 12 6.03 -5.79 -12.42
CA THR A 12 7.17 -6.68 -12.68
C THR A 12 8.47 -5.89 -12.77
N PRO A 13 9.64 -6.49 -12.48
CA PRO A 13 10.93 -5.80 -12.59
C PRO A 13 11.24 -5.23 -13.98
N GLN A 14 10.58 -5.74 -15.02
CA GLN A 14 10.76 -5.35 -16.42
C GLN A 14 9.85 -4.19 -16.85
N ASP A 15 8.84 -3.85 -16.05
CA ASP A 15 7.87 -2.81 -16.35
C ASP A 15 8.28 -1.45 -15.74
N GLY A 16 7.56 -0.39 -16.11
CA GLY A 16 7.76 0.96 -15.56
C GLY A 16 6.57 1.88 -15.84
N ALA A 17 6.64 3.09 -15.30
CA ALA A 17 5.59 4.10 -15.48
C ALA A 17 6.15 5.43 -15.97
N ILE A 18 5.32 6.22 -16.64
CA ILE A 18 5.64 7.61 -16.96
C ILE A 18 5.15 8.50 -15.82
N VAL A 19 6.08 9.15 -15.13
CA VAL A 19 5.80 10.08 -14.03
C VAL A 19 6.31 11.45 -14.42
N ASN A 20 5.38 12.41 -14.55
CA ASN A 20 5.68 13.77 -15.01
C ASN A 20 6.50 13.81 -16.33
N GLY A 21 6.19 12.93 -17.28
CA GLY A 21 6.87 12.85 -18.58
C GLY A 21 8.20 12.08 -18.58
N LYS A 22 8.67 11.58 -17.43
CA LYS A 22 9.87 10.76 -17.33
C LYS A 22 9.52 9.29 -17.09
N PHE A 23 10.19 8.39 -17.81
CA PHE A 23 10.12 6.97 -17.50
C PHE A 23 10.85 6.65 -16.20
N VAL A 24 10.16 5.96 -15.30
CA VAL A 24 10.71 5.41 -14.04
C VAL A 24 10.46 3.91 -14.01
N ASN A 25 11.49 3.16 -13.59
CA ASN A 25 11.40 1.72 -13.51
C ASN A 25 10.42 1.31 -12.39
N ALA A 26 9.77 0.15 -12.53
CA ALA A 26 8.88 -0.38 -11.51
C ALA A 26 9.56 -0.47 -10.13
N ASN A 27 10.84 -0.86 -10.07
CA ASN A 27 11.59 -0.95 -8.82
C ASN A 27 11.76 0.41 -8.12
N ASP A 28 11.70 1.53 -8.84
CA ASP A 28 11.84 2.88 -8.27
C ASP A 28 10.52 3.39 -7.67
N ILE A 29 9.38 2.81 -8.05
CA ILE A 29 8.03 3.26 -7.66
C ILE A 29 7.26 2.24 -6.83
N MET A 30 7.75 1.00 -6.78
CA MET A 30 7.16 -0.08 -6.00
C MET A 30 7.77 -0.20 -4.61
N LEU A 31 6.91 -0.36 -3.61
CA LEU A 31 7.33 -0.40 -2.21
C LEU A 31 7.43 -1.83 -1.64
N THR A 32 6.78 -2.81 -2.27
CA THR A 32 6.60 -4.17 -1.71
C THR A 32 7.63 -5.22 -2.14
N PRO A 33 8.05 -5.34 -3.42
CA PRO A 33 8.81 -6.50 -3.90
C PRO A 33 10.14 -6.72 -3.18
N ILE A 34 10.79 -5.64 -2.75
CA ILE A 34 12.05 -5.71 -2.01
C ILE A 34 11.92 -6.53 -0.73
N TRP A 35 10.79 -6.45 -0.03
CA TRP A 35 10.57 -7.19 1.22
C TRP A 35 10.33 -8.68 0.98
N ASN A 36 9.70 -9.04 -0.14
CA ASN A 36 9.55 -10.44 -0.54
C ASN A 36 10.91 -11.08 -0.84
N LEU A 37 11.81 -10.35 -1.53
CA LEU A 37 13.16 -10.81 -1.82
C LEU A 37 14.01 -10.98 -0.56
N LEU A 38 13.82 -10.11 0.43
CA LEU A 38 14.53 -10.18 1.71
C LEU A 38 13.98 -11.24 2.67
N ASN A 39 12.75 -11.76 2.45
CA ASN A 39 12.04 -12.90 3.06
C ASN A 39 11.88 -12.93 4.60
N ARG A 40 12.78 -12.30 5.35
CA ARG A 40 12.86 -12.39 6.82
C ARG A 40 12.35 -11.14 7.52
N TYR A 41 12.00 -10.11 6.75
CA TYR A 41 11.46 -8.86 7.26
C TYR A 41 9.94 -8.97 7.30
N PRO A 42 9.31 -8.91 8.50
CA PRO A 42 7.86 -8.91 8.60
C PRO A 42 7.32 -7.57 8.09
N VAL A 43 6.26 -7.64 7.27
CA VAL A 43 5.57 -6.46 6.72
C VAL A 43 4.10 -6.54 7.06
N VAL A 44 3.56 -5.50 7.69
CA VAL A 44 2.13 -5.33 7.95
C VAL A 44 1.59 -4.22 7.06
N ASP A 45 0.65 -4.55 6.17
CA ASP A 45 -0.06 -3.58 5.35
C ASP A 45 -1.38 -3.18 6.03
N MET A 46 -1.60 -1.87 6.20
CA MET A 46 -2.79 -1.36 6.89
C MET A 46 -3.48 -0.25 6.11
N PRO A 47 -4.82 -0.30 5.96
CA PRO A 47 -5.59 0.84 5.47
C PRO A 47 -5.56 1.98 6.49
N VAL A 48 -5.24 3.20 6.05
CA VAL A 48 -5.17 4.36 6.96
C VAL A 48 -6.15 5.47 6.64
N MET A 49 -6.54 5.60 5.37
CA MET A 49 -7.36 6.72 4.92
C MET A 49 -8.05 6.43 3.58
N LEU A 50 -9.07 7.21 3.25
CA LEU A 50 -9.60 7.35 1.89
C LEU A 50 -9.10 8.66 1.26
N SER A 51 -8.62 8.59 0.01
CA SER A 51 -8.34 9.80 -0.77
C SER A 51 -9.61 10.62 -1.02
N SER A 52 -9.46 11.84 -1.56
CA SER A 52 -10.58 12.68 -1.99
C SER A 52 -11.52 12.02 -3.00
N LYS A 53 -11.05 10.97 -3.71
CA LYS A 53 -11.84 10.16 -4.65
C LYS A 53 -12.35 8.85 -4.04
N ARG A 54 -12.36 8.73 -2.70
CA ARG A 54 -12.78 7.52 -1.96
C ARG A 54 -11.96 6.25 -2.27
N VAL A 55 -10.76 6.39 -2.83
CA VAL A 55 -9.83 5.27 -3.02
C VAL A 55 -9.06 5.04 -1.72
N PRO A 56 -8.98 3.80 -1.20
CA PRO A 56 -8.19 3.47 -0.01
C PRO A 56 -6.70 3.77 -0.20
N ILE A 57 -6.10 4.39 0.81
CA ILE A 57 -4.67 4.61 0.97
C ILE A 57 -4.22 3.81 2.20
N GLY A 58 -3.18 3.00 2.03
CA GLY A 58 -2.57 2.22 3.09
C GLY A 58 -1.14 2.65 3.42
N VAL A 59 -0.59 2.08 4.50
CA VAL A 59 0.82 2.17 4.88
C VAL A 59 1.38 0.77 5.10
N GLN A 60 2.66 0.61 4.76
CA GLN A 60 3.43 -0.61 5.06
C GLN A 60 4.33 -0.36 6.27
N ILE A 61 4.14 -1.16 7.32
CA ILE A 61 4.98 -1.17 8.51
C ILE A 61 5.94 -2.34 8.38
N VAL A 62 7.24 -2.04 8.25
CA VAL A 62 8.30 -3.04 8.08
C VAL A 62 9.06 -3.16 9.39
N GLY A 63 9.04 -4.35 10.00
CA GLY A 63 9.81 -4.66 11.20
C GLY A 63 11.23 -5.11 10.89
N ASN A 64 12.07 -5.25 11.90
CA ASN A 64 13.39 -5.86 11.73
C ASN A 64 13.25 -7.38 11.47
N THR A 65 14.32 -8.01 11.00
CA THR A 65 14.39 -9.44 10.72
C THR A 65 13.82 -10.27 11.89
N PHE A 66 12.77 -11.05 11.64
CA PHE A 66 12.05 -11.88 12.61
C PHE A 66 11.42 -11.15 13.81
N ASP A 67 11.27 -9.81 13.77
CA ASP A 67 10.62 -9.02 14.82
C ASP A 67 9.20 -8.61 14.41
N ASP A 68 8.36 -9.61 14.22
CA ASP A 68 6.94 -9.45 13.86
C ASP A 68 6.14 -8.79 14.98
N LEU A 69 6.48 -9.10 16.24
CA LEU A 69 5.85 -8.49 17.41
C LEU A 69 5.99 -6.95 17.42
N ALA A 70 7.16 -6.40 17.08
CA ALA A 70 7.32 -4.95 16.99
C ALA A 70 6.45 -4.35 15.87
N ALA A 71 6.43 -4.97 14.68
CA ALA A 71 5.60 -4.51 13.57
C ALA A 71 4.11 -4.49 13.94
N PHE A 72 3.62 -5.55 14.60
CA PHE A 72 2.22 -5.63 15.07
C PHE A 72 1.91 -4.64 16.19
N ARG A 73 2.85 -4.34 17.09
CA ARG A 73 2.66 -3.32 18.13
C ARG A 73 2.51 -1.92 17.53
N VAL A 74 3.31 -1.59 16.52
CA VAL A 74 3.18 -0.32 15.79
C VAL A 74 1.84 -0.26 15.07
N ALA A 75 1.45 -1.33 14.37
CA ALA A 75 0.15 -1.46 13.70
C ALA A 75 -1.02 -1.27 14.67
N ALA A 76 -0.98 -1.92 15.83
CA ALA A 76 -2.00 -1.82 16.87
C ALA A 76 -2.03 -0.45 17.57
N GLY A 77 -0.89 0.26 17.64
CA GLY A 77 -0.84 1.65 18.08
C GLY A 77 -1.50 2.58 17.07
N LEU A 78 -1.17 2.41 15.79
CA LEU A 78 -1.70 3.20 14.70
C LEU A 78 -3.23 3.03 14.55
N SER A 79 -3.75 1.80 14.67
CA SER A 79 -5.18 1.52 14.55
C SER A 79 -6.05 2.27 15.57
N LYS A 80 -5.48 2.68 16.71
CA LYS A 80 -6.18 3.42 17.77
C LYS A 80 -6.29 4.92 17.50
N VAL A 81 -5.42 5.46 16.64
CA VAL A 81 -5.35 6.92 16.37
C VAL A 81 -5.84 7.27 14.96
N ILE A 82 -6.02 6.29 14.09
CA ILE A 82 -6.59 6.47 12.75
C ILE A 82 -8.10 6.16 12.73
N PRO A 83 -8.85 6.71 11.77
CA PRO A 83 -10.23 6.30 11.56
C PRO A 83 -10.31 4.80 11.22
N GLN A 84 -11.24 4.08 11.86
CA GLN A 84 -11.48 2.66 11.54
C GLN A 84 -11.90 2.48 10.06
N MET A 85 -11.06 1.80 9.29
CA MET A 85 -11.31 1.55 7.87
C MET A 85 -12.10 0.25 7.68
N PHE A 86 -12.80 0.12 6.55
CA PHE A 86 -13.62 -1.07 6.24
C PHE A 86 -14.75 -1.38 7.23
N THR A 87 -15.33 -0.35 7.85
CA THR A 87 -16.50 -0.46 8.73
C THR A 87 -17.63 0.44 8.26
N GLY A 88 -18.88 -0.04 8.25
CA GLY A 88 -20.05 0.73 7.83
C GLY A 88 -19.87 1.33 6.43
N ASP A 89 -20.15 2.62 6.28
CA ASP A 89 -20.07 3.34 5.00
C ASP A 89 -18.65 3.52 4.45
N ARG A 90 -17.62 3.05 5.17
CA ARG A 90 -16.21 3.04 4.72
C ARG A 90 -15.78 1.70 4.12
N PHE A 91 -16.69 0.71 4.05
CA PHE A 91 -16.46 -0.51 3.30
C PHE A 91 -16.66 -0.25 1.80
N PRO A 92 -15.75 -0.68 0.91
CA PRO A 92 -15.96 -0.57 -0.53
C PRO A 92 -17.25 -1.26 -0.95
N ASP A 93 -18.19 -0.49 -1.50
CA ASP A 93 -19.44 -1.00 -2.07
C ASP A 93 -19.40 -0.91 -3.59
N PHE A 94 -19.45 -2.07 -4.23
CA PHE A 94 -19.37 -2.22 -5.68
C PHE A 94 -20.74 -2.50 -6.32
N ARG A 95 -21.82 -2.55 -5.53
CA ARG A 95 -23.15 -2.94 -6.03
C ARG A 95 -23.74 -1.94 -7.03
N GLU A 96 -23.27 -0.70 -7.03
CA GLU A 96 -23.75 0.37 -7.93
C GLU A 96 -22.74 0.77 -9.02
N GLN A 97 -21.56 0.13 -9.10
CA GLN A 97 -20.62 0.39 -10.19
C GLN A 97 -20.97 -0.48 -11.41
N LYS A 98 -21.67 0.14 -12.38
CA LYS A 98 -21.91 -0.41 -13.73
C LYS A 98 -20.74 -0.12 -14.67
#